data_AF-A0A069DKS1-F1
#
_entry.id   AF-A0A069DKS1-F1
#
_cell.length_a   1.000
_cell.length_b   1.000
_cell.length_c   1.000
_cell.angle_alpha   90.00
_cell.angle_beta   90.00
_cell.angle_gamma   90.00
#
_symmetry.space_group_name_H-M   'P 1'
#
loop_
_entity.id
_entity.type
_entity.pdbx_description
1 polymer ?
#
loop_
_entity_poly.entity_id
_entity_poly.type
_entity_poly.pdbx_seq_one_letter_code
_entity_poly.pdbx_strand_id
1 'polypeptide(L)'
;MNSSKGSSHLKGEEGSFTIEASLVFPVILLSLCVLMFFCVLLYQKSALLQYASAASERASYSWDNSHKDAKTGSYPEGETDPLYWRFADDHMIGALFGSVSGGQITTIELPGGAASDDLPMKKLSQSGAGLPVLYRGQMEYANQMLDRQVWTKLNQNMRLPMLDFLFSGDPRIQHSGKSTVVEPDEFIRNVELMRYYGARFSRMGTPGNPSEFAQILQKFAGM
;
A
#
# COMPACT_ATOMS: atom_id res chain seq x y z
N MET A 1 -25.47 -58.83 73.59
CA MET A 1 -26.37 -58.35 72.51
C MET A 1 -26.55 -56.86 72.73
N ASN A 2 -26.20 -55.93 71.85
CA ASN A 2 -26.41 -55.88 70.41
C ASN A 2 -25.27 -55.12 69.70
N SER A 3 -24.92 -55.64 68.52
CA SER A 3 -24.16 -54.95 67.48
C SER A 3 -25.09 -53.91 66.82
N SER A 4 -24.66 -52.65 66.74
CA SER A 4 -25.27 -51.64 65.86
C SER A 4 -24.34 -51.45 64.67
N LYS A 5 -24.83 -51.85 63.50
CA LYS A 5 -24.21 -51.76 62.19
C LYS A 5 -25.13 -50.89 61.32
N GLY A 6 -24.56 -50.05 60.47
CA GLY A 6 -25.26 -49.31 59.41
C GLY A 6 -25.30 -47.80 59.70
N SER A 7 -24.98 -46.89 58.77
CA SER A 7 -25.16 -46.95 57.32
C SER A 7 -24.11 -46.06 56.64
N SER A 8 -23.33 -46.63 55.73
CA SER A 8 -22.43 -45.92 54.83
C SER A 8 -23.23 -45.18 53.75
N HIS A 9 -23.12 -43.85 53.73
CA HIS A 9 -23.57 -43.00 52.64
C HIS A 9 -22.67 -43.24 51.40
N LEU A 10 -23.02 -44.21 50.57
CA LEU A 10 -22.49 -44.29 49.20
C LEU A 10 -23.32 -43.33 48.35
N LYS A 11 -22.91 -42.05 48.36
CA LYS A 11 -23.52 -40.98 47.57
C LYS A 11 -22.87 -41.03 46.18
N GLY A 12 -23.66 -41.38 45.16
CA GLY A 12 -23.19 -41.72 43.83
C GLY A 12 -22.41 -40.62 43.11
N GLU A 13 -21.18 -40.95 42.70
CA GLU A 13 -20.32 -40.13 41.84
C GLU A 13 -20.58 -40.35 40.33
N GLU A 14 -21.38 -41.37 39.98
CA GLU A 14 -21.62 -41.79 38.57
C GLU A 14 -22.34 -40.75 37.71
N GLY A 15 -23.21 -39.91 38.32
CA GLY A 15 -23.88 -38.81 37.61
C GLY A 15 -22.98 -37.60 37.37
N SER A 16 -22.00 -37.36 38.25
CA SER A 16 -21.07 -36.22 38.14
C SER A 16 -20.17 -36.36 36.93
N PHE A 17 -19.70 -37.59 36.64
CA PHE A 17 -18.82 -37.88 35.51
C PHE A 17 -19.47 -37.58 34.15
N THR A 18 -20.77 -37.84 34.01
CA THR A 18 -21.51 -37.55 32.77
C THR A 18 -21.76 -36.05 32.59
N ILE A 19 -22.06 -35.34 33.68
CA ILE A 19 -22.25 -33.87 33.69
C ILE A 19 -20.93 -33.18 33.35
N GLU A 20 -19.82 -33.62 33.95
CA GLU A 20 -18.49 -33.07 33.69
C GLU A 20 -18.06 -33.33 32.24
N ALA A 21 -18.20 -34.55 31.73
CA ALA A 21 -17.86 -34.88 30.34
C ALA A 21 -18.73 -34.12 29.32
N SER A 22 -20.02 -33.92 29.61
CA SER A 22 -20.94 -33.16 28.75
C SER A 22 -20.69 -31.65 28.74
N LEU A 23 -19.96 -31.12 29.73
CA LEU A 23 -19.54 -29.72 29.77
C LEU A 23 -18.13 -29.51 29.18
N VAL A 24 -17.24 -30.49 29.33
CA VAL A 24 -15.87 -30.45 28.79
C VAL A 24 -15.88 -30.45 27.25
N PHE A 25 -16.71 -31.28 26.61
CA PHE A 25 -16.74 -31.37 25.14
C PHE A 25 -17.14 -30.03 24.46
N PRO A 26 -18.23 -29.35 24.84
CA PRO A 26 -18.58 -28.03 24.30
C PRO A 26 -17.49 -26.99 24.50
N VAL A 27 -16.80 -26.99 25.65
CA VAL A 27 -15.71 -26.03 25.93
C VAL A 27 -14.52 -26.28 25.00
N ILE A 28 -14.15 -27.53 24.77
CA ILE A 28 -13.09 -27.88 23.81
C ILE A 28 -13.52 -27.47 22.39
N LEU A 29 -14.75 -27.77 21.98
CA LEU A 29 -15.27 -27.37 20.68
C LEU A 29 -15.23 -25.84 20.48
N LEU A 30 -15.69 -25.08 21.48
CA LEU A 30 -15.72 -23.62 21.44
C LEU A 30 -14.29 -23.05 21.37
N SER A 31 -13.36 -23.59 22.15
CA SER A 31 -11.95 -23.18 22.10
C SER A 31 -11.31 -23.46 20.74
N LEU A 32 -11.60 -24.61 20.12
CA LEU A 32 -11.16 -24.92 18.75
C LEU A 32 -11.76 -23.96 17.71
N CYS A 33 -13.05 -23.64 17.81
CA CYS A 33 -13.69 -22.67 16.93
C CYS A 33 -13.03 -21.29 17.05
N VAL A 34 -12.81 -20.80 18.27
CA VAL A 34 -12.14 -19.51 18.51
C VAL A 34 -10.73 -19.50 17.91
N LEU A 35 -9.97 -20.58 18.11
CA LEU A 35 -8.62 -20.70 17.57
C LEU A 35 -8.62 -20.73 16.04
N MET A 36 -9.59 -21.41 15.42
CA MET A 36 -9.76 -21.42 13.96
C MET A 36 -10.08 -20.02 13.42
N PHE A 37 -11.01 -19.29 14.04
CA PHE A 37 -11.31 -17.89 13.68
C PHE A 37 -10.08 -17.01 13.82
N PHE A 38 -9.32 -17.16 14.90
CA PHE A 38 -8.09 -16.40 15.11
C PHE A 38 -7.06 -16.65 14.01
N CYS A 39 -6.87 -17.91 13.60
CA CYS A 39 -5.99 -18.27 12.50
C CYS A 39 -6.41 -17.61 11.18
N VAL A 40 -7.70 -17.62 10.86
CA VAL A 40 -8.24 -16.96 9.66
C VAL A 40 -7.99 -15.45 9.69
N LEU A 41 -8.19 -14.79 10.84
CA LEU A 41 -7.92 -13.35 10.98
C LEU A 41 -6.44 -13.02 10.78
N LEU A 42 -5.53 -13.83 11.32
CA LEU A 42 -4.09 -13.65 11.12
C LEU A 42 -3.71 -13.82 9.64
N TYR A 43 -4.26 -14.84 8.98
CA TYR A 43 -4.04 -15.07 7.55
C TYR A 43 -4.51 -13.87 6.71
N GLN A 44 -5.71 -13.35 6.97
CA GLN A 44 -6.24 -12.19 6.26
C GLN A 44 -5.36 -10.95 6.41
N LYS A 45 -4.88 -10.67 7.63
CA LYS A 45 -3.95 -9.56 7.89
C LYS A 45 -2.64 -9.70 7.13
N SER A 46 -2.04 -10.90 7.17
CA SER A 46 -0.77 -11.18 6.49
C SER A 46 -0.90 -11.10 4.97
N ALA A 47 -1.99 -11.65 4.41
CA ALA A 47 -2.25 -11.59 2.97
C ALA A 47 -2.43 -10.14 2.51
N LEU A 48 -3.22 -9.32 3.23
CA LEU A 48 -3.46 -7.92 2.85
C LEU A 48 -2.15 -7.10 2.84
N LEU A 49 -1.27 -7.33 3.81
CA LEU A 49 0.06 -6.69 3.86
C LEU A 49 0.91 -7.10 2.65
N GLN A 50 0.92 -8.39 2.30
CA GLN A 50 1.69 -8.87 1.14
C GLN A 50 1.18 -8.25 -0.17
N TYR A 51 -0.14 -8.16 -0.36
CA TYR A 51 -0.70 -7.51 -1.54
C TYR A 51 -0.40 -6.01 -1.58
N ALA A 52 -0.44 -5.31 -0.44
CA ALA A 52 -0.13 -3.89 -0.39
C ALA A 52 1.36 -3.61 -0.69
N SER A 53 2.27 -4.41 -0.13
CA SER A 53 3.71 -4.32 -0.43
C SER A 53 3.99 -4.62 -1.90
N ALA A 54 3.45 -5.74 -2.41
CA ALA A 54 3.66 -6.13 -3.80
C ALA A 54 3.09 -5.11 -4.79
N ALA A 55 1.93 -4.50 -4.50
CA ALA A 55 1.39 -3.44 -5.35
C ALA A 55 2.29 -2.21 -5.36
N SER A 56 2.80 -1.81 -4.21
CA SER A 56 3.70 -0.67 -4.06
C SER A 56 5.05 -0.91 -4.76
N GLU A 57 5.64 -2.10 -4.62
CA GLU A 57 6.87 -2.51 -5.29
C GLU A 57 6.71 -2.59 -6.82
N ARG A 58 5.60 -3.12 -7.30
CA ARG A 58 5.33 -3.17 -8.74
C ARG A 58 5.17 -1.76 -9.31
N ALA A 59 4.47 -0.88 -8.58
CA ALA A 59 4.31 0.50 -8.98
C ALA A 59 5.62 1.27 -9.02
N SER A 60 6.52 1.03 -8.05
CA SER A 60 7.83 1.66 -8.04
C SER A 60 8.77 1.10 -9.11
N TYR A 61 8.68 -0.20 -9.41
CA TYR A 61 9.49 -0.85 -10.43
C TYR A 61 9.06 -0.48 -11.86
N SER A 62 7.77 -0.31 -12.11
CA SER A 62 7.25 0.10 -13.42
C SER A 62 7.22 1.62 -13.60
N TRP A 63 7.78 2.40 -12.67
CA TRP A 63 7.67 3.86 -12.69
C TRP A 63 8.37 4.50 -13.90
N ASP A 64 9.36 3.83 -14.46
CA ASP A 64 10.18 4.36 -15.55
C ASP A 64 9.41 4.48 -16.88
N ASN A 65 8.43 3.61 -17.13
CA ASN A 65 7.62 3.59 -18.35
C ASN A 65 6.16 3.21 -18.06
N SER A 66 5.21 4.07 -18.47
CA SER A 66 3.78 3.82 -18.30
C SER A 66 3.30 2.58 -19.05
N HIS A 67 3.98 2.11 -20.09
CA HIS A 67 3.57 0.94 -20.87
C HIS A 67 4.02 -0.40 -20.29
N LYS A 68 4.75 -0.41 -19.17
CA LYS A 68 5.18 -1.65 -18.52
C LYS A 68 4.02 -2.38 -17.85
N ASP A 69 3.98 -3.69 -18.07
CA ASP A 69 3.11 -4.56 -17.27
C ASP A 69 3.69 -4.67 -15.85
N ALA A 70 2.87 -4.37 -14.85
CA ALA A 70 3.25 -4.40 -13.44
C ALA A 70 3.61 -5.80 -12.92
N LYS A 71 3.19 -6.89 -13.57
CA LYS A 71 3.48 -8.28 -13.18
C LYS A 71 4.73 -8.83 -13.86
N THR A 72 4.90 -8.56 -15.16
CA THR A 72 5.99 -9.14 -15.95
C THR A 72 7.16 -8.19 -16.17
N GLY A 73 6.95 -6.88 -16.01
CA GLY A 73 7.94 -5.84 -16.31
C GLY A 73 8.21 -5.63 -17.80
N SER A 74 7.54 -6.39 -18.68
CA SER A 74 7.69 -6.27 -20.13
C SER A 74 6.86 -5.12 -20.68
N TYR A 75 7.35 -4.47 -21.73
CA TYR A 75 6.61 -3.50 -22.54
C TYR A 75 6.96 -3.72 -24.02
N PRO A 76 6.06 -3.38 -24.97
CA PRO A 76 6.32 -3.52 -26.40
C PRO A 76 7.48 -2.63 -26.86
N GLU A 77 8.25 -3.11 -27.84
CA GLU A 77 9.32 -2.29 -28.44
C GLU A 77 8.72 -1.05 -29.13
N GLY A 78 9.25 0.13 -28.80
CA GLY A 78 8.80 1.42 -29.34
C GLY A 78 7.71 2.13 -28.52
N GLU A 79 7.13 1.46 -27.50
CA GLU A 79 6.15 2.06 -26.59
C GLU A 79 6.87 2.58 -25.33
N THR A 80 7.40 3.80 -25.41
CA THR A 80 8.11 4.47 -24.30
C THR A 80 7.54 5.84 -24.02
N ASP A 81 7.51 6.21 -22.73
CA ASP A 81 7.15 7.56 -22.32
C ASP A 81 8.11 8.63 -22.91
N PRO A 82 7.66 9.90 -23.05
CA PRO A 82 8.48 10.99 -23.59
C PRO A 82 9.78 11.23 -22.81
N LEU A 83 10.93 11.41 -23.47
CA LEU A 83 12.23 11.47 -22.80
C LEU A 83 12.32 12.47 -21.61
N TYR A 84 11.58 13.58 -21.68
CA TYR A 84 11.59 14.65 -20.67
C TYR A 84 10.37 14.66 -19.75
N TRP A 85 9.56 13.61 -19.73
CA TRP A 85 8.35 13.52 -18.90
C TRP A 85 8.63 13.79 -17.41
N ARG A 86 9.83 13.43 -16.90
CA ARG A 86 10.24 13.68 -15.51
C ARG A 86 10.37 15.19 -15.19
N PHE A 87 10.68 16.00 -16.19
CA PHE A 87 10.77 17.45 -16.04
C PHE A 87 9.41 18.13 -16.23
N ALA A 88 8.62 17.62 -17.18
CA ALA A 88 7.32 18.15 -17.58
C ALA A 88 6.22 17.79 -16.57
N ASP A 89 5.99 16.49 -16.42
CA ASP A 89 4.80 15.89 -15.81
C ASP A 89 5.08 15.43 -14.38
N ASP A 90 6.32 15.06 -14.06
CA ASP A 90 6.75 14.71 -12.69
C ASP A 90 7.17 15.95 -11.87
N HIS A 91 6.85 17.16 -12.35
CA HIS A 91 7.01 18.46 -11.65
C HIS A 91 8.41 18.76 -11.06
N MET A 92 9.46 18.11 -11.55
CA MET A 92 10.82 18.24 -11.04
C MET A 92 11.38 19.67 -11.16
N ILE A 93 11.02 20.41 -12.22
CA ILE A 93 11.45 21.80 -12.43
C ILE A 93 11.01 22.69 -11.25
N GLY A 94 9.77 22.54 -10.79
CA GLY A 94 9.25 23.31 -9.65
C GLY A 94 10.04 23.05 -8.37
N ALA A 95 10.41 21.79 -8.14
CA ALA A 95 11.21 21.36 -6.99
C ALA A 95 12.67 21.84 -7.06
N LEU A 96 13.29 21.89 -8.25
CA LEU A 96 14.70 22.30 -8.41
C LEU A 96 14.91 23.82 -8.37
N PHE A 97 13.96 24.58 -8.93
CA PHE A 97 14.11 26.03 -9.10
C PHE A 97 13.31 26.84 -8.06
N GLY A 98 12.84 26.21 -6.99
CA GLY A 98 12.32 26.88 -5.80
C GLY A 98 10.91 27.46 -5.94
N SER A 99 10.07 26.91 -6.83
CA SER A 99 8.64 27.22 -6.80
C SER A 99 8.03 26.64 -5.51
N VAL A 100 7.39 27.48 -4.70
CA VAL A 100 6.91 27.24 -3.31
C VAL A 100 5.79 26.17 -3.19
N SER A 101 5.56 25.33 -4.20
CA SER A 101 4.61 24.20 -4.15
C SER A 101 5.28 22.82 -4.15
N GLY A 102 6.53 22.78 -3.66
CA GLY A 102 7.39 21.58 -3.66
C GLY A 102 6.82 20.40 -2.88
N GLY A 103 6.24 19.46 -3.62
CA GLY A 103 5.67 18.22 -3.11
C GLY A 103 4.29 17.96 -3.72
N GLN A 104 4.25 17.31 -4.88
CA GLN A 104 2.99 16.88 -5.47
C GLN A 104 2.67 15.46 -5.01
N ILE A 105 1.47 15.28 -4.47
CA ILE A 105 0.93 13.98 -4.07
C ILE A 105 -0.19 13.65 -5.05
N THR A 106 0.01 12.59 -5.82
CA THR A 106 -0.99 12.07 -6.76
C THR A 106 -1.65 10.86 -6.14
N THR A 107 -2.97 10.88 -5.99
CA THR A 107 -3.73 9.79 -5.36
C THR A 107 -4.72 9.19 -6.34
N ILE A 108 -4.75 7.87 -6.42
CA ILE A 108 -5.76 7.11 -7.17
C ILE A 108 -6.50 6.13 -6.25
N GLU A 109 -7.73 5.78 -6.62
CA GLU A 109 -8.46 4.69 -5.98
C GLU A 109 -8.15 3.34 -6.63
N LEU A 110 -8.22 2.27 -5.83
CA LEU A 110 -7.98 0.90 -6.25
C LEU A 110 -9.25 0.04 -6.04
N PRO A 111 -9.49 -0.96 -6.90
CA PRO A 111 -8.75 -1.28 -8.12
C PRO A 111 -9.25 -0.46 -9.32
N GLY A 112 -8.32 0.08 -10.11
CA GLY A 112 -8.62 0.77 -11.37
C GLY A 112 -9.11 2.21 -11.24
N GLY A 113 -8.22 3.11 -10.80
CA GLY A 113 -8.46 4.55 -10.89
C GLY A 113 -8.74 4.98 -12.33
N ALA A 114 -9.56 6.02 -12.52
CA ALA A 114 -9.90 6.53 -13.85
C ALA A 114 -8.62 6.84 -14.64
N ALA A 115 -8.53 6.31 -15.86
CA ALA A 115 -7.46 6.68 -16.78
C ALA A 115 -7.53 8.19 -17.01
N SER A 116 -6.49 8.89 -16.55
CA SER A 116 -6.33 10.32 -16.80
C SER A 116 -5.18 10.54 -17.78
N ASP A 117 -5.19 11.71 -18.41
CA ASP A 117 -4.11 12.15 -19.31
C ASP A 117 -2.82 12.46 -18.54
N ASP A 118 -2.89 12.61 -17.22
CA ASP A 118 -1.72 12.85 -16.37
C ASP A 118 -0.87 11.59 -16.22
N LEU A 119 0.40 11.67 -16.62
CA LEU A 119 1.27 10.51 -16.74
C LEU A 119 1.51 9.76 -15.41
N PRO A 120 1.76 10.45 -14.27
CA PRO A 120 1.87 9.80 -12.96
C PRO A 120 0.59 9.05 -12.55
N MET A 121 -0.59 9.62 -12.79
CA MET A 121 -1.86 8.96 -12.52
C MET A 121 -2.06 7.72 -13.41
N LYS A 122 -1.74 7.81 -14.72
CA LYS A 122 -1.79 6.68 -15.64
C LYS A 122 -0.90 5.53 -15.14
N LYS A 123 0.34 5.83 -14.74
CA LYS A 123 1.29 4.85 -14.16
C LYS A 123 0.72 4.15 -12.95
N LEU A 124 0.19 4.91 -11.98
CA LEU A 124 -0.44 4.33 -10.80
C LEU A 124 -1.64 3.45 -11.15
N SER A 125 -2.48 3.89 -12.09
CA SER A 125 -3.70 3.16 -12.49
C SER A 125 -3.36 1.80 -13.09
N GLN A 126 -2.29 1.75 -13.90
CA GLN A 126 -1.79 0.54 -14.53
C GLN A 126 -1.17 -0.42 -13.51
N SER A 127 -0.42 0.08 -12.53
CA SER A 127 0.10 -0.74 -11.44
C SER A 127 -1.01 -1.30 -10.54
N GLY A 128 -2.12 -0.55 -10.40
CA GLY A 128 -3.32 -0.96 -9.68
C GLY A 128 -4.17 -2.03 -10.39
N ALA A 129 -4.10 -2.12 -11.72
CA ALA A 129 -4.92 -3.04 -12.52
C ALA A 129 -4.64 -4.53 -12.25
N GLY A 130 -3.46 -4.86 -11.71
CA GLY A 130 -3.07 -6.23 -11.36
C GLY A 130 -3.71 -6.78 -10.08
N LEU A 131 -4.42 -5.94 -9.30
CA LEU A 131 -5.01 -6.31 -8.02
C LEU A 131 -6.40 -6.97 -8.16
N PRO A 132 -6.70 -8.03 -7.38
CA PRO A 132 -8.04 -8.59 -7.32
C PRO A 132 -9.10 -7.55 -6.88
N VAL A 133 -10.28 -7.58 -7.52
CA VAL A 133 -11.41 -6.66 -7.28
C VAL A 133 -11.90 -6.65 -5.81
N LEU A 134 -11.57 -7.70 -5.06
CA LEU A 134 -11.90 -7.83 -3.64
C LEU A 134 -11.18 -6.79 -2.75
N TYR A 135 -9.99 -6.34 -3.14
CA TYR A 135 -9.20 -5.37 -2.39
C TYR A 135 -9.47 -3.97 -2.91
N ARG A 136 -9.97 -3.08 -2.05
CA ARG A 136 -10.21 -1.67 -2.37
C ARG A 136 -9.25 -0.80 -1.62
N GLY A 137 -8.83 0.33 -2.17
CA GLY A 137 -7.78 1.10 -1.51
C GLY A 137 -7.45 2.39 -2.20
N GLN A 138 -6.35 2.98 -1.77
CA GLN A 138 -5.76 4.17 -2.38
C GLN A 138 -4.28 3.92 -2.64
N MET A 139 -3.79 4.38 -3.78
CA MET A 139 -2.37 4.42 -4.08
C MET A 139 -1.96 5.89 -4.22
N GLU A 140 -0.93 6.29 -3.50
CA GLU A 140 -0.44 7.67 -3.45
C GLU A 140 1.01 7.68 -3.96
N TYR A 141 1.32 8.55 -4.91
CA TYR A 141 2.68 8.86 -5.31
C TYR A 141 3.06 10.22 -4.75
N ALA A 142 4.20 10.31 -4.09
CA ALA A 142 4.75 11.56 -3.59
C ALA A 142 6.12 11.80 -4.22
N ASN A 143 6.27 12.93 -4.90
CA ASN A 143 7.56 13.40 -5.40
C ASN A 143 8.06 14.56 -4.52
N GLN A 144 9.12 14.31 -3.75
CA GLN A 144 9.79 15.31 -2.93
C GLN A 144 11.25 15.47 -3.37
N MET A 145 11.49 16.24 -4.44
CA MET A 145 12.78 16.72 -4.97
C MET A 145 13.86 15.66 -5.25
N LEU A 146 14.28 14.88 -4.25
CA LEU A 146 15.27 13.81 -4.31
C LEU A 146 14.73 12.46 -3.81
N ASP A 147 13.55 12.43 -3.19
CA ASP A 147 12.92 11.23 -2.65
C ASP A 147 11.55 11.04 -3.30
N ARG A 148 11.38 9.92 -4.02
CA ARG A 148 10.17 9.55 -4.74
C ARG A 148 9.61 8.28 -4.15
N GLN A 149 8.36 8.34 -3.68
CA GLN A 149 7.77 7.26 -2.90
C GLN A 149 6.37 6.92 -3.42
N VAL A 150 6.08 5.63 -3.53
CA VAL A 150 4.74 5.11 -3.78
C VAL A 150 4.23 4.47 -2.49
N TRP A 151 3.03 4.89 -2.09
CA TRP A 151 2.31 4.36 -0.94
C TRP A 151 1.07 3.63 -1.45
N THR A 152 0.74 2.50 -0.85
CA THR A 152 -0.48 1.76 -1.20
C THR A 152 -1.20 1.37 0.08
N LYS A 153 -2.39 1.93 0.27
CA LYS A 153 -3.29 1.60 1.38
C LYS A 153 -4.37 0.68 0.83
N LEU A 154 -4.43 -0.55 1.31
CA LEU A 154 -5.47 -1.50 0.94
C LEU A 154 -6.41 -1.75 2.14
N ASN A 155 -7.69 -1.75 1.82
CA ASN A 155 -8.80 -1.98 2.71
C ASN A 155 -9.56 -3.22 2.21
N GLN A 156 -9.79 -4.15 3.11
CA GLN A 156 -10.66 -5.28 2.84
C GLN A 156 -11.96 -5.10 3.64
N ASN A 157 -13.05 -4.80 2.93
CA ASN A 157 -14.38 -4.75 3.54
C ASN A 157 -14.92 -6.18 3.70
N MET A 158 -14.56 -6.85 4.79
CA MET A 158 -15.20 -8.10 5.20
C MET A 158 -16.11 -7.85 6.39
N ARG A 159 -17.42 -7.92 6.17
CA ARG A 159 -18.40 -7.95 7.25
C ARG A 159 -18.42 -9.36 7.85
N LEU A 160 -17.89 -9.51 9.05
CA LEU A 160 -17.98 -10.74 9.84
C LEU A 160 -19.07 -10.57 10.91
N PRO A 161 -20.33 -10.96 10.63
CA PRO A 161 -21.47 -10.66 11.51
C PRO A 161 -21.33 -11.22 12.93
N MET A 162 -20.57 -12.31 13.09
CA MET A 162 -20.32 -12.94 14.40
C MET A 162 -19.33 -12.13 15.25
N LEU A 163 -18.35 -11.45 14.62
CA LEU A 163 -17.38 -10.63 15.32
C LEU A 163 -17.95 -9.25 15.69
N ASP A 164 -18.82 -8.70 14.85
CA ASP A 164 -19.47 -7.40 15.08
C ASP A 164 -20.33 -7.40 16.37
N PHE A 165 -20.92 -8.57 16.69
CA PHE A 165 -21.64 -8.77 17.95
C PHE A 165 -20.72 -8.84 19.17
N LEU A 166 -19.52 -9.43 19.03
CA LEU A 166 -18.58 -9.64 20.15
C LEU A 166 -17.65 -8.43 20.38
N PHE A 167 -17.29 -7.75 19.30
CA PHE A 167 -16.42 -6.58 19.24
C PHE A 167 -17.23 -5.47 18.56
N SER A 168 -17.86 -4.60 19.35
CA SER A 168 -18.77 -3.52 18.89
C SER A 168 -18.10 -2.41 18.06
N GLY A 169 -17.10 -2.75 17.25
CA GLY A 169 -16.32 -1.84 16.41
C GLY A 169 -16.27 -2.33 14.97
N ASP A 170 -16.33 -1.38 14.03
CA ASP A 170 -16.27 -1.62 12.59
C ASP A 170 -15.03 -2.48 12.24
N PRO A 171 -15.19 -3.74 11.80
CA PRO A 171 -14.06 -4.65 11.57
C PRO A 171 -13.37 -4.38 10.23
N ARG A 172 -13.03 -3.11 9.96
CA ARG A 172 -12.20 -2.74 8.80
C ARG A 172 -10.76 -3.07 9.12
N ILE A 173 -10.26 -4.15 8.55
CA ILE A 173 -8.83 -4.46 8.55
C ILE A 173 -8.18 -3.57 7.49
N GLN A 174 -7.44 -2.54 7.94
CA GLN A 174 -6.69 -1.62 7.09
C GLN A 174 -5.20 -1.96 7.17
N HIS A 175 -4.54 -2.16 6.03
CA HIS A 175 -3.09 -2.37 5.97
C HIS A 175 -2.47 -1.56 4.82
N SER A 176 -1.25 -1.06 5.05
CA SER A 176 -0.52 -0.21 4.09
C SER A 176 0.81 -0.86 3.72
N GLY A 177 1.17 -0.78 2.44
CA GLY A 177 2.50 -1.05 1.90
C GLY A 177 3.16 0.25 1.44
N LYS A 178 4.49 0.30 1.50
CA LYS A 178 5.32 1.43 1.06
C LYS A 178 6.49 0.90 0.23
N SER A 179 6.80 1.58 -0.86
CA SER A 179 7.97 1.31 -1.69
C SER A 179 8.54 2.61 -2.24
N THR A 180 9.88 2.67 -2.34
CA THR A 180 10.60 3.82 -2.88
C THR A 180 10.88 3.57 -4.36
N VAL A 181 10.71 4.60 -5.18
CA VAL A 181 11.07 4.57 -6.61
C VAL A 181 12.57 4.77 -6.73
N VAL A 182 13.28 3.77 -7.27
CA VAL A 182 14.74 3.80 -7.41
C VAL A 182 15.13 3.78 -8.89
N GLU A 183 15.66 4.91 -9.36
CA GLU A 183 16.20 5.08 -10.73
C GLU A 183 17.63 5.65 -10.61
N PRO A 184 18.66 4.80 -10.50
CA PRO A 184 20.01 5.25 -10.13
C PRO A 184 20.69 6.09 -11.22
N ASP A 185 20.40 5.83 -12.48
CA ASP A 185 20.91 6.56 -13.64
C ASP A 185 20.30 7.99 -13.71
N GLU A 186 18.99 8.12 -13.52
CA GLU A 186 18.32 9.42 -13.44
C GLU A 186 18.76 10.21 -12.20
N PHE A 187 19.03 9.53 -11.08
CA PHE A 187 19.58 10.18 -9.89
C PHE A 187 20.93 10.86 -10.19
N ILE A 188 21.87 10.15 -10.81
CA ILE A 188 23.18 10.71 -11.19
C ILE A 188 22.99 11.88 -12.16
N ARG A 189 22.13 11.73 -13.18
CA ARG A 189 21.85 12.78 -14.15
C ARG A 189 21.28 14.04 -13.48
N ASN A 190 20.38 13.89 -12.52
CA ASN A 190 19.78 15.01 -11.80
C ASN A 190 20.80 15.71 -10.90
N VAL A 191 21.65 14.97 -10.20
CA VAL A 191 22.73 15.52 -9.39
C VAL A 191 23.75 16.28 -10.25
N GLU A 192 24.13 15.73 -11.41
CA GLU A 192 25.03 16.40 -12.35
C GLU A 192 24.40 17.65 -12.96
N LEU A 193 23.12 17.59 -13.32
CA LEU A 193 22.35 18.72 -13.83
C LEU A 193 22.32 19.86 -12.78
N MET A 194 21.99 19.55 -11.54
CA MET A 194 22.02 20.53 -10.45
C MET A 194 23.41 21.12 -10.24
N ARG A 195 24.46 20.28 -10.25
CA ARG A 195 25.84 20.75 -10.08
C ARG A 195 26.27 21.67 -11.22
N TYR A 196 25.99 21.29 -12.48
CA TYR A 196 26.39 22.03 -13.66
C TYR A 196 25.63 23.35 -13.80
N TYR A 197 24.30 23.30 -13.76
CA TYR A 197 23.48 24.50 -13.90
C TYR A 197 23.55 25.38 -12.65
N GLY A 198 23.59 24.81 -11.46
CA GLY A 198 23.82 25.56 -10.22
C GLY A 198 25.12 26.36 -10.27
N ALA A 199 26.24 25.73 -10.63
CA ALA A 199 27.51 26.44 -10.79
C ALA A 199 27.47 27.51 -11.90
N ARG A 200 26.72 27.27 -12.99
CA ARG A 200 26.55 28.24 -14.08
C ARG A 200 25.73 29.45 -13.65
N PHE A 201 24.63 29.25 -12.91
CA PHE A 201 23.81 30.32 -12.39
C PHE A 201 24.54 31.14 -11.32
N SER A 202 25.29 30.50 -10.42
CA SER A 202 26.13 31.22 -9.45
C SER A 202 27.20 32.10 -10.09
N ARG A 203 27.68 31.74 -11.30
CA ARG A 203 28.68 32.52 -12.05
C ARG A 203 28.07 33.67 -12.87
N MET A 204 26.78 33.62 -13.19
CA MET A 204 26.14 34.57 -14.10
C MET A 204 25.59 35.83 -13.39
N GLY A 205 25.64 35.91 -12.06
CA GLY A 205 25.50 37.15 -11.28
C GLY A 205 24.13 37.87 -11.36
N THR A 206 23.20 37.41 -12.19
CA THR A 206 21.83 37.90 -12.27
C THR A 206 20.89 36.70 -12.28
N PRO A 207 20.07 36.50 -11.24
CA PRO A 207 19.03 35.49 -11.29
C PRO A 207 17.98 36.00 -12.27
N GLY A 208 18.06 35.57 -13.53
CA GLY A 208 16.88 35.51 -14.39
C GLY A 208 15.82 34.76 -13.58
N ASN A 209 14.64 35.38 -13.42
CA ASN A 209 13.62 34.94 -12.48
C ASN A 209 13.39 33.43 -12.64
N PRO A 210 13.68 32.59 -11.63
CA PRO A 210 13.61 31.14 -11.75
C PRO A 210 12.24 30.63 -12.24
N SER A 211 11.20 31.42 -11.97
CA SER A 211 9.84 31.18 -12.44
C SER A 211 9.65 31.36 -13.96
N GLU A 212 10.34 32.30 -14.60
CA GLU A 212 10.28 32.49 -16.07
C GLU A 212 10.98 31.34 -16.80
N PHE A 213 12.09 30.86 -16.25
CA PHE A 213 12.79 29.69 -16.80
C PHE A 213 11.95 28.42 -16.70
N ALA A 214 11.24 28.24 -15.57
CA ALA A 214 10.30 27.13 -15.41
C ALA A 214 9.17 27.17 -16.44
N GLN A 215 8.62 28.35 -16.73
CA GLN A 215 7.58 28.52 -17.76
C GLN A 215 8.07 28.25 -19.17
N ILE A 216 9.29 28.68 -19.51
CA ILE A 216 9.90 28.40 -20.82
C ILE A 216 10.10 26.90 -20.98
N LEU A 217 10.67 26.22 -19.97
CA LEU A 217 10.86 24.78 -20.02
C LEU A 217 9.53 24.04 -20.13
N GLN A 218 8.50 24.42 -19.36
CA GLN A 218 7.18 23.80 -19.43
C GLN A 218 6.55 23.92 -20.83
N LYS A 219 6.79 25.03 -21.54
CA LYS A 219 6.35 25.21 -22.93
C LYS A 219 7.05 24.28 -23.92
N PHE A 220 8.30 23.89 -23.64
CA PHE A 220 9.04 22.91 -24.45
C PHE A 220 8.76 21.46 -24.03
N ALA A 221 8.30 21.25 -22.80
CA ALA A 221 8.04 19.93 -22.25
C ALA A 221 6.67 19.36 -22.66
N GLY A 222 5.73 20.22 -23.06
CA GLY A 222 4.39 19.84 -23.56
C GLY A 222 4.25 19.77 -25.09
N MET A 223 5.33 19.58 -25.85
CA MET A 223 5.33 19.33 -27.29
C MET A 223 5.63 17.87 -27.61
#